data_AF-A0A3D1KLG8-F1
#
_entry.id   AF-A0A3D1KLG8-F1
#
_cell.length_a   1.000
_cell.length_b   1.000
_cell.length_c   1.000
_cell.angle_alpha   90.00
_cell.angle_beta   90.00
_cell.angle_gamma   90.00
#
_symmetry.space_group_name_H-M   'P 1'
#
loop_
_entity.id
_entity.type
_entity.pdbx_description
1 polymer ?
#
loop_
_entity_poly.entity_id
_entity_poly.type
_entity_poly.pdbx_seq_one_letter_code
_entity_poly.pdbx_strand_id
1 'polypeptide(L)'
;MLLQLVIEKDEDVFTASCPALPGCISWGKTYDEAYQNIKEAVLCYLEGWERLDKNKYALLFLRQKKYLRELTQPAMVVSLKDAL
;
A
#
# COMPACT_ATOMS: atom_id res chain seq x y z
N MET A 1 -5.99 5.20 8.91
CA MET A 1 -4.76 4.37 8.88
C MET A 1 -3.85 4.92 7.80
N LEU A 2 -2.54 4.99 8.04
CA LEU A 2 -1.57 5.43 7.02
C LEU A 2 -0.87 4.20 6.46
N LEU A 3 -0.80 4.09 5.14
CA LEU A 3 -0.01 3.07 4.46
C LEU A 3 0.83 3.79 3.40
N GLN A 4 2.10 3.39 3.30
CA GLN A 4 2.98 3.90 2.27
C GLN A 4 2.81 3.05 1.02
N LEU A 5 2.66 3.71 -0.10
CA LEU A 5 2.62 3.10 -1.42
C LEU A 5 3.90 3.47 -2.16
N VAL A 6 4.44 2.49 -2.87
CA VAL A 6 5.56 2.68 -3.79
C VAL A 6 4.99 2.51 -5.19
N ILE A 7 5.07 3.56 -6.00
CA ILE A 7 4.66 3.54 -7.40
C ILE A 7 5.89 3.78 -8.26
N GLU A 8 6.17 2.83 -9.13
CA GLU A 8 7.31 2.83 -10.04
C GLU A 8 6.78 2.84 -11.46
N LYS A 9 7.42 3.63 -12.33
CA LYS A 9 7.15 3.57 -13.76
C LYS A 9 8.04 2.51 -14.37
N ASP A 10 7.43 1.51 -14.98
CA ASP A 10 8.05 0.53 -15.85
C ASP A 10 7.74 0.90 -17.32
N GLU A 11 8.42 0.26 -18.28
CA GLU A 11 8.46 0.58 -19.73
C GLU A 11 7.27 1.44 -20.23
N ASP A 12 6.05 0.91 -20.14
CA ASP A 12 4.80 1.59 -20.53
C ASP A 12 3.69 1.54 -19.45
N VAL A 13 4.00 1.08 -18.24
CA VAL A 13 3.02 0.85 -17.17
C VAL A 13 3.53 1.38 -15.83
N PHE A 14 2.60 1.70 -14.94
CA PHE A 14 2.89 2.06 -13.57
C PHE A 14 2.59 0.86 -12.68
N THR A 15 3.59 0.41 -11.95
CA THR A 15 3.45 -0.66 -10.95
C THR A 15 3.36 -0.02 -9.58
N ALA A 16 2.35 -0.42 -8.80
CA ALA A 16 2.09 0.08 -7.47
C ALA A 16 2.14 -1.06 -6.45
N SER A 17 2.82 -0.87 -5.33
CA SER A 17 2.92 -1.88 -4.27
C SER A 17 2.83 -1.26 -2.88
N CYS A 18 2.36 -2.05 -1.91
CA CYS A 18 2.29 -1.65 -0.51
C CYS A 18 3.25 -2.51 0.33
N PRO A 19 4.44 -2.01 0.72
CA PRO A 19 5.42 -2.78 1.50
C PRO A 19 4.88 -3.30 2.84
N ALA A 20 3.89 -2.60 3.41
CA ALA A 20 3.23 -3.01 4.66
C ALA A 20 2.30 -4.23 4.47
N LEU A 21 1.84 -4.49 3.25
CA LEU A 21 0.95 -5.59 2.90
C LEU A 21 1.66 -6.50 1.88
N PRO A 22 2.47 -7.47 2.36
CA PRO A 22 3.22 -8.34 1.47
C PRO A 22 2.28 -9.09 0.53
N GLY A 23 2.58 -9.02 -0.77
CA GLY A 23 1.76 -9.58 -1.85
C GLY A 23 0.68 -8.65 -2.40
N CYS A 24 0.49 -7.45 -1.84
CA CYS A 24 -0.42 -6.44 -2.39
C CYS A 24 0.32 -5.59 -3.44
N ILE A 25 0.14 -5.97 -4.71
CA ILE A 25 0.74 -5.33 -5.88
C ILE A 25 -0.38 -5.12 -6.90
N SER A 26 -0.32 -4.00 -7.60
CA SER A 26 -1.23 -3.66 -8.67
C SER A 26 -0.51 -2.87 -9.77
N TRP A 27 -1.17 -2.65 -10.90
CA TRP A 27 -0.60 -1.91 -12.02
C TRP A 27 -1.66 -1.11 -12.76
N GLY A 28 -1.23 -0.14 -13.56
CA GLY A 28 -2.09 0.67 -14.43
C GLY A 28 -1.29 1.29 -15.57
N LYS A 29 -1.96 1.69 -16.65
CA LYS A 29 -1.31 2.39 -17.79
C LYS A 29 -0.94 3.83 -17.42
N THR A 30 -1.65 4.40 -16.46
CA THR A 30 -1.35 5.73 -15.92
C THR A 30 -1.07 5.64 -14.42
N TYR A 31 -0.42 6.69 -13.90
CA TYR A 31 -0.18 6.83 -12.48
C TYR A 31 -1.48 6.76 -11.66
N ASP A 32 -2.51 7.50 -12.09
CA ASP A 32 -3.82 7.52 -11.40
C ASP A 32 -4.51 6.16 -11.43
N GLU A 33 -4.42 5.44 -12.55
CA GLU A 33 -4.97 4.08 -12.66
C GLU A 33 -4.26 3.12 -11.69
N ALA A 34 -2.92 3.13 -11.67
CA ALA A 34 -2.16 2.30 -10.75
C ALA A 34 -2.45 2.65 -9.28
N TYR A 35 -2.61 3.94 -8.98
CA TYR A 35 -2.97 4.43 -7.65
C TYR A 35 -4.36 3.97 -7.21
N GLN A 36 -5.37 4.04 -8.08
CA GLN A 36 -6.70 3.53 -7.72
C GLN A 36 -6.73 2.02 -7.60
N ASN A 37 -6.08 1.31 -8.52
CA ASN A 37 -6.06 -0.15 -8.48
C ASN A 37 -5.35 -0.68 -7.24
N ILE A 38 -4.26 -0.05 -6.78
CA ILE A 38 -3.61 -0.45 -5.52
C ILE A 38 -4.47 -0.10 -4.31
N LYS A 39 -5.22 1.01 -4.34
CA LYS A 39 -6.13 1.40 -3.27
C LYS A 39 -7.24 0.35 -3.08
N GLU A 40 -7.85 -0.11 -4.17
CA GLU A 40 -8.84 -1.19 -4.14
C GLU A 40 -8.24 -2.51 -3.66
N ALA A 41 -7.04 -2.85 -4.13
CA ALA A 41 -6.34 -4.06 -3.69
C ALA A 41 -6.03 -4.04 -2.19
N VAL A 42 -5.63 -2.90 -1.64
CA VAL A 42 -5.41 -2.69 -0.20
C VAL A 42 -6.73 -2.88 0.56
N LEU A 43 -7.82 -2.27 0.11
CA LEU A 43 -9.14 -2.42 0.75
C LEU A 43 -9.60 -3.88 0.76
N CYS A 44 -9.53 -4.56 -0.39
CA CYS A 44 -9.89 -5.97 -0.51
C CYS A 44 -9.02 -6.88 0.38
N TYR A 45 -7.71 -6.60 0.46
CA TYR A 45 -6.80 -7.31 1.36
C TYR A 45 -7.23 -7.16 2.82
N LEU A 46 -7.55 -5.93 3.23
CA LEU A 46 -8.00 -5.65 4.59
C LEU A 46 -9.34 -6.34 4.85
N GLU A 47 -10.35 -6.23 3.98
CA GLU A 47 -11.64 -6.91 4.15
C GLU A 47 -11.50 -8.44 4.27
N GLY A 48 -10.63 -9.04 3.46
CA GLY A 48 -10.33 -10.47 3.53
C GLY A 48 -9.71 -10.87 4.88
N TRP A 49 -8.86 -10.01 5.44
CA TRP A 49 -8.27 -10.23 6.76
C TRP A 49 -9.28 -10.09 7.90
N GLU A 50 -10.30 -9.24 7.76
CA GLU A 50 -11.33 -9.03 8.79
C GLU A 50 -12.15 -10.31 8.99
N ARG A 51 -12.41 -11.00 7.88
CA ARG A 51 -13.12 -12.28 7.86
C ARG A 51 -12.30 -13.43 8.44
N LEU A 52 -10.97 -13.31 8.46
CA LEU A 52 -10.06 -14.37 8.88
C LEU A 52 -9.57 -14.22 10.33
N ASP A 53 -9.30 -13.01 10.81
CA ASP A 53 -8.76 -12.80 12.16
C ASP A 53 -8.86 -11.33 12.64
N LYS A 54 -9.80 -11.03 13.56
CA LYS A 54 -10.05 -9.65 14.05
C LYS A 54 -8.87 -9.01 14.80
N ASN A 55 -7.92 -9.80 15.30
CA ASN A 55 -6.84 -9.32 16.17
C ASN A 55 -5.52 -8.99 15.46
N LYS A 56 -5.38 -9.25 14.15
CA LYS A 56 -4.12 -9.07 13.42
C LYS A 56 -3.84 -7.65 12.92
N TYR A 57 -4.84 -6.78 12.80
CA TYR A 57 -4.62 -5.38 12.41
C TYR A 57 -3.70 -4.63 13.39
N ALA A 58 -3.75 -4.98 14.68
CA ALA A 58 -2.87 -4.42 15.70
C ALA A 58 -1.38 -4.69 15.41
N LEU A 59 -1.03 -5.84 14.83
CA LEU A 59 0.35 -6.17 14.45
C LEU A 59 0.84 -5.34 13.26
N LEU A 60 -0.05 -5.00 12.33
CA LEU A 60 0.25 -4.11 11.20
C LEU A 60 0.66 -2.72 11.70
N PHE A 61 -0.01 -2.19 12.73
CA PHE A 61 0.41 -0.96 13.42
C PHE A 61 1.77 -1.08 14.12
N LEU A 62 2.05 -2.22 14.76
CA LEU A 62 3.33 -2.44 15.45
C LEU A 62 4.51 -2.56 14.46
N ARG A 63 4.29 -3.16 13.28
CA ARG A 63 5.33 -3.29 12.24
C ARG A 63 5.65 -1.94 11.58
N GLN A 64 4.66 -1.07 11.40
CA GLN A 64 4.85 0.28 10.83
C GLN A 64 5.76 1.18 11.67
N LYS A 65 5.73 1.09 13.02
CA LYS A 65 6.64 1.89 13.89
C LYS A 65 8.13 1.58 13.68
N LYS A 66 8.47 0.40 13.14
CA LYS A 66 9.86 0.02 12.81
C LYS A 66 10.27 0.54 11.43
N TYR A 67 9.37 0.46 10.43
CA TYR A 67 9.64 0.88 9.05
C TYR A 67 9.79 2.39 8.86
N LEU A 68 9.12 3.21 9.69
CA LEU A 68 9.19 4.68 9.62
C LEU A 68 10.58 5.27 9.95
N ARG A 69 11.50 4.51 10.56
CA ARG A 69 12.85 5.02 10.92
C ARG A 69 13.91 4.82 9.83
N GLU A 70 13.65 4.01 8.80
CA GLU A 70 14.67 3.58 7.83
C GLU A 70 14.51 4.18 6.42
N LEU A 71 13.49 5.00 6.16
CA LEU A 71 13.17 5.49 4.81
C LEU A 71 13.64 6.93 4.58
N THR A 72 14.91 7.07 4.19
CA THR A 72 15.43 8.24 3.46
C THR A 72 15.94 7.79 2.09
N GLN A 73 15.05 7.36 1.19
CA GLN A 73 15.37 7.18 -0.24
C GLN A 73 14.14 7.52 -1.10
N PRO A 74 14.34 8.02 -2.35
CA PRO A 74 13.37 8.82 -3.10
C PRO A 74 12.35 7.95 -3.85
N ALA A 75 11.53 7.19 -3.13
CA ALA A 75 10.27 6.68 -3.66
C ALA A 75 9.17 7.66 -3.24
N MET A 76 8.33 8.12 -4.17
CA MET A 76 7.27 9.08 -3.85
C MET A 76 6.27 8.43 -2.89
N VAL A 77 6.35 8.78 -1.61
CA VAL A 77 5.48 8.27 -0.56
C VAL A 77 4.10 8.91 -0.71
N VAL A 78 3.16 8.19 -1.32
CA VAL A 78 1.77 8.65 -1.38
C VAL A 78 1.08 8.30 -0.07
N SER A 79 0.62 9.32 0.64
CA SER A 79 -0.11 9.20 1.90
C SER A 79 -1.60 9.00 1.61
N LEU A 80 -2.15 7.83 1.93
CA LEU A 80 -3.59 7.49 1.83
C LEU A 80 -4.51 8.26 2.82
N LYS A 81 -4.15 9.49 3.21
CA LYS A 81 -4.98 10.33 4.09
C LYS A 81 -6.20 10.90 3.39
N ASP A 82 -6.15 11.07 2.07
CA ASP A 82 -7.09 11.94 1.36
C ASP A 82 -8.31 11.22 0.77
N ALA A 83 -8.56 9.96 1.14
CA ALA A 83 -9.49 9.12 0.37
C ALA A 83 -10.33 8.13 1.19
N LEU A 84 -10.48 8.38 2.49
CA LEU A 84 -11.44 7.73 3.39
C LEU A 84 -12.40 8.79 3.96
#